data_AF-A0AAU2RJL3-F1
#
_entry.id   AF-A0AAU2RJL3-F1
#
_cell.length_a   1.000
_cell.length_b   1.000
_cell.length_c   1.000
_cell.angle_alpha   90.00
_cell.angle_beta   90.00
_cell.angle_gamma   90.00
#
_symmetry.space_group_name_H-M   'P 1'
#
loop_
_entity.id
_entity.type
_entity.pdbx_description
1 polymer ?
#
loop_
_entity_poly.entity_id
_entity_poly.type
_entity_poly.pdbx_seq_one_letter_code
_entity_poly.pdbx_strand_id
1 'polypeptide(L)'
;MSGREAARRSGVSDSRWRQIIHGYQTVSGNHVPVVAPAETLARMAQATQVSADELRKAGRPDAAAELDRLAVPPPSESASNPYADDQHINAIAALLATLPPEAQDEVLRRVNRPGLTRDQEGPGERRRAG
;
A
#
# COMPACT_ATOMS: atom_id res chain seq x y z
N MET A 1 -23.20 9.39 1.94
CA MET A 1 -22.55 8.61 3.01
C MET A 1 -23.12 9.06 4.36
N SER A 2 -23.34 8.17 5.33
CA SER A 2 -23.80 8.57 6.68
C SER A 2 -22.61 9.00 7.56
N GLY A 3 -22.83 9.86 8.56
CA GLY A 3 -21.76 10.33 9.45
C GLY A 3 -21.03 9.21 10.19
N ARG A 4 -21.77 8.18 10.63
CA ARG A 4 -21.22 6.98 11.29
C ARG A 4 -20.34 6.15 10.34
N GLU A 5 -20.73 6.06 9.07
CA GLU A 5 -19.95 5.36 8.04
C GLU A 5 -18.65 6.11 7.74
N ALA A 6 -18.72 7.44 7.61
CA ALA A 6 -17.56 8.29 7.38
C ALA A 6 -16.55 8.21 8.55
N ALA A 7 -17.05 8.28 9.79
CA ALA A 7 -16.26 8.13 11.00
C ALA A 7 -15.49 6.79 11.00
N ARG A 8 -16.18 5.68 10.72
CA ARG A 8 -15.56 4.35 10.66
C ARG A 8 -14.46 4.28 9.60
N ARG A 9 -14.70 4.81 8.39
CA ARG A 9 -13.71 4.83 7.30
C ARG A 9 -12.46 5.66 7.64
N SER A 10 -12.62 6.71 8.43
CA SER A 10 -11.51 7.58 8.85
C SER A 10 -10.74 7.07 10.08
N GLY A 11 -11.18 5.99 10.72
CA GLY A 11 -10.62 5.51 11.99
C GLY A 11 -10.90 6.43 13.19
N VAL A 12 -11.91 7.31 13.09
CA VAL A 12 -12.32 8.23 14.15
C VAL A 12 -13.63 7.75 14.77
N SER A 13 -13.81 7.95 16.09
CA SER A 13 -15.08 7.62 16.74
C SER A 13 -16.21 8.56 16.27
N ASP A 14 -17.44 8.06 16.19
CA ASP A 14 -18.60 8.85 15.76
C ASP A 14 -18.83 10.12 16.61
N SER A 15 -18.57 10.02 17.92
CA SER A 15 -18.65 11.17 18.83
C SER A 15 -17.61 12.24 18.48
N ARG A 16 -16.35 11.83 18.25
CA ARG A 16 -15.27 12.76 17.90
C ARG A 16 -15.43 13.35 16.51
N TRP A 17 -15.95 12.57 15.56
CA TRP A 17 -16.36 13.04 14.24
C TRP A 17 -17.36 14.19 14.35
N ARG A 18 -18.41 14.03 15.16
CA ARG A 18 -19.42 15.08 15.40
C ARG A 18 -18.84 16.32 16.08
N GLN A 19 -17.98 16.14 17.09
CA GLN A 19 -17.32 17.27 17.76
C GLN A 19 -16.49 18.11 16.79
N ILE A 20 -15.78 17.46 15.88
CA ILE A 20 -14.96 18.13 14.87
C ILE A 20 -15.85 18.88 13.86
N ILE A 21 -16.94 18.27 13.39
CA ILE A 21 -17.88 18.93 12.46
C ILE A 21 -18.55 20.14 13.11
N HIS A 22 -19.01 20.00 14.35
CA HIS A 22 -19.65 21.11 15.06
C HIS A 22 -18.64 22.19 15.48
N GLY A 23 -17.34 21.88 15.48
CA GLY A 23 -16.28 22.79 15.90
C GLY A 23 -16.18 22.98 17.40
N TYR A 24 -16.86 22.15 18.21
CA TYR A 24 -16.81 22.22 19.67
C TYR A 24 -17.06 20.86 20.33
N GLN A 25 -16.59 20.73 21.57
CA GLN A 25 -16.91 19.63 22.47
C GLN A 25 -17.53 20.17 23.76
N THR A 26 -18.43 19.41 24.36
CA THR A 26 -19.01 19.75 25.66
C THR A 26 -18.18 19.13 26.78
N VAL A 27 -17.60 19.96 27.64
CA VAL A 27 -16.85 19.54 28.83
C VAL A 27 -17.51 20.17 30.05
N SER A 28 -18.05 19.34 30.95
CA SER A 28 -18.74 19.80 32.17
C SER A 28 -19.81 20.86 31.89
N GLY A 29 -20.60 20.68 30.83
CA GLY A 29 -21.67 21.61 30.43
C GLY A 29 -21.21 22.83 29.61
N ASN A 30 -19.91 23.06 29.45
CA ASN A 30 -19.38 24.18 28.67
C ASN A 30 -18.97 23.76 27.26
N HIS A 31 -19.23 24.60 26.25
CA HIS A 31 -18.75 24.40 24.89
C HIS A 31 -17.31 24.89 24.75
N VAL A 32 -16.40 23.97 24.45
CA VAL A 32 -14.98 24.25 24.20
C VAL A 32 -14.72 24.10 22.70
N PRO A 33 -14.16 25.11 22.01
CA PRO A 33 -13.87 25.01 20.58
C PRO A 33 -12.88 23.87 20.31
N VAL A 34 -13.13 23.13 19.24
CA VAL A 34 -12.30 22.00 18.81
C VAL A 34 -11.69 22.33 17.46
N VAL A 35 -10.37 22.35 17.41
CA VAL A 35 -9.62 22.33 16.16
C VAL A 35 -9.11 20.91 15.96
N ALA A 36 -9.52 20.29 14.85
CA ALA A 36 -9.04 18.96 14.50
C ALA A 36 -7.53 18.99 14.21
N PRO A 37 -6.74 18.06 14.77
CA PRO A 37 -5.36 17.84 14.35
C PRO A 37 -5.28 17.56 12.85
N ALA A 38 -4.20 18.02 12.20
CA ALA A 38 -4.01 17.91 10.75
C ALA A 38 -4.22 16.48 10.23
N GLU A 39 -3.58 15.51 10.88
CA GLU A 39 -3.64 14.09 10.53
C GLU A 39 -5.07 13.52 10.63
N THR A 40 -5.81 13.92 11.67
CA THR A 40 -7.21 13.49 11.85
C THR A 40 -8.08 14.09 10.76
N LEU A 41 -7.91 15.39 10.48
CA LEU A 41 -8.67 16.09 9.45
C LEU A 41 -8.38 15.51 8.05
N ALA A 42 -7.13 15.12 7.77
CA ALA A 42 -6.76 14.46 6.53
C ALA A 42 -7.44 13.09 6.35
N ARG A 43 -7.48 12.24 7.38
CA ARG A 43 -8.23 10.97 7.33
C ARG A 43 -9.73 11.18 7.14
N MET A 44 -10.29 12.20 7.78
CA MET A 44 -11.71 12.56 7.59
C MET A 44 -11.95 13.00 6.15
N ALA A 45 -11.07 13.83 5.59
CA ALA A 45 -11.13 14.28 4.20
C ALA A 45 -11.03 13.11 3.20
N GLN A 46 -10.09 12.19 3.41
CA GLN A 46 -9.96 10.98 2.60
C GLN A 46 -11.25 10.14 2.62
N ALA A 47 -11.84 9.93 3.80
CA ALA A 47 -13.07 9.16 3.95
C ALA A 47 -14.27 9.79 3.22
N THR A 48 -14.32 11.12 3.11
CA THR A 48 -15.38 11.87 2.44
C THR A 48 -15.01 12.35 1.03
N GLN A 49 -13.84 11.94 0.51
CA GLN A 49 -13.33 12.32 -0.81
C GLN A 49 -13.17 13.84 -0.99
N VAL A 50 -12.87 14.56 0.10
CA VAL A 50 -12.47 15.97 0.04
C VAL A 50 -11.02 16.04 -0.41
N SER A 51 -10.73 16.93 -1.35
CA SER A 51 -9.42 17.11 -1.95
C SER A 51 -8.47 17.94 -1.09
N ALA A 52 -7.16 17.79 -1.33
CA ALA A 52 -6.13 18.60 -0.69
C ALA A 52 -6.29 20.10 -1.02
N ASP A 53 -6.74 20.43 -2.23
CA ASP A 53 -6.99 21.82 -2.62
C ASP A 53 -8.16 22.46 -1.87
N GLU A 54 -9.22 21.71 -1.59
CA GLU A 54 -10.33 22.19 -0.75
C GLU A 54 -9.85 22.45 0.68
N LEU A 55 -8.99 21.59 1.23
CA LEU A 55 -8.37 21.83 2.54
C LEU A 55 -7.48 23.09 2.54
N ARG A 56 -6.68 23.33 1.49
CA ARG A 56 -5.88 24.56 1.34
C ARG A 56 -6.78 25.80 1.29
N LYS A 57 -7.84 25.76 0.48
CA LYS A 57 -8.82 26.87 0.37
C LYS A 57 -9.54 27.13 1.69
N ALA A 58 -9.78 26.09 2.49
CA ALA A 58 -10.34 26.20 3.83
C ALA A 58 -9.34 26.69 4.90
N GLY A 59 -8.11 27.06 4.51
CA GLY A 59 -7.08 27.56 5.42
C GLY A 59 -6.40 26.45 6.24
N ARG A 60 -6.46 25.19 5.79
CA ARG A 60 -5.85 24.02 6.41
C ARG A 60 -4.79 23.37 5.53
N PRO A 61 -3.71 24.10 5.16
CA PRO A 61 -2.61 23.54 4.36
C PRO A 61 -1.85 22.43 5.10
N ASP A 62 -1.87 22.45 6.43
CA ASP A 62 -1.35 21.41 7.31
C ASP A 62 -2.05 20.06 7.06
N ALA A 63 -3.38 20.05 7.03
CA ALA A 63 -4.16 18.85 6.74
C ALA A 63 -4.06 18.43 5.28
N ALA A 64 -3.93 19.38 4.35
CA ALA A 64 -3.70 19.08 2.94
C ALA A 64 -2.40 18.31 2.72
N ALA A 65 -1.31 18.71 3.39
CA ALA A 65 -0.03 18.01 3.31
C ALA A 65 -0.12 16.58 3.87
N GLU A 66 -0.86 16.36 4.95
CA GLU A 66 -1.11 15.01 5.48
C GLU A 66 -1.97 14.17 4.51
N LEU A 67 -2.96 14.77 3.86
CA LEU A 67 -3.78 14.07 2.86
C LEU A 67 -2.95 13.64 1.65
N ASP A 68 -2.04 14.49 1.17
CA ASP A 68 -1.12 14.12 0.09
C ASP A 68 -0.24 12.93 0.50
N ARG A 69 0.26 12.89 1.75
CA ARG A 69 1.01 11.74 2.26
C ARG A 69 0.19 10.46 2.34
N LEU A 70 -1.10 10.56 2.65
CA LEU A 70 -2.03 9.41 2.65
C LEU A 70 -2.40 8.95 1.23
N ALA A 71 -2.39 9.87 0.26
CA ALA A 71 -2.71 9.60 -1.14
C ALA A 71 -1.52 9.02 -1.92
N VAL A 72 -0.29 9.32 -1.49
CA VAL A 72 0.90 8.59 -1.92
C VAL A 72 0.76 7.19 -1.32
N PRO A 73 0.47 6.14 -2.13
CA PRO A 73 0.57 4.79 -1.59
C PRO A 73 1.97 4.63 -1.01
N PRO A 74 2.15 3.96 0.14
CA PRO A 74 3.50 3.52 0.51
C PRO A 74 4.09 2.85 -0.73
N PRO A 75 5.37 3.07 -1.07
CA PRO A 75 5.97 2.46 -2.25
C PRO A 75 5.77 0.96 -2.11
N SER A 76 4.69 0.49 -2.72
CA SER A 76 4.43 -0.91 -2.92
C SER A 76 5.59 -1.28 -3.82
N GLU A 77 6.32 -2.33 -3.45
CA GLU A 77 7.43 -2.85 -4.24
C GLU A 77 7.02 -3.07 -5.73
N SER A 78 5.71 -3.08 -6.00
CA SER A 78 5.06 -3.00 -7.32
C SER A 78 5.38 -1.76 -8.19
N ALA A 79 5.82 -0.61 -7.66
CA ALA A 79 6.09 0.58 -8.48
C ALA A 79 7.50 0.61 -9.10
N SER A 80 8.35 -0.36 -8.76
CA SER A 80 9.63 -0.58 -9.42
C SER A 80 9.99 -2.04 -9.32
N ASN A 81 9.14 -2.92 -9.87
CA ASN A 81 9.63 -4.24 -10.24
C ASN A 81 10.38 -4.08 -11.58
N PRO A 82 11.73 -3.99 -11.59
CA PRO A 82 12.50 -3.79 -12.83
C PRO A 82 12.31 -4.94 -13.83
N TYR A 83 11.66 -6.02 -13.39
CA TYR A 83 11.34 -7.21 -14.16
C TYR A 83 9.91 -7.22 -14.72
N ALA A 84 9.09 -6.17 -14.50
CA ALA A 84 7.71 -6.12 -14.98
C ALA A 84 7.62 -6.10 -16.52
N ASP A 85 8.56 -5.42 -17.18
CA ASP A 85 8.66 -5.37 -18.64
C ASP A 85 9.58 -6.47 -19.22
N ASP A 86 10.09 -7.39 -18.40
CA ASP A 86 10.98 -8.45 -18.88
C ASP A 86 10.18 -9.50 -19.68
N GLN A 87 10.50 -9.62 -20.97
CA GLN A 87 9.85 -10.56 -21.90
C GLN A 87 9.97 -12.02 -21.42
N HIS A 88 11.08 -12.39 -20.79
CA HIS A 88 11.28 -13.76 -20.31
C HIS A 88 10.39 -14.04 -19.10
N ILE A 89 10.27 -13.09 -18.17
CA ILE A 89 9.38 -13.22 -17.01
C ILE A 89 7.93 -13.32 -17.47
N ASN A 90 7.53 -12.51 -18.45
CA ASN A 90 6.18 -12.57 -19.02
C ASN A 90 5.90 -13.91 -19.73
N ALA A 91 6.87 -14.45 -20.47
CA ALA A 91 6.72 -15.77 -21.10
C ALA A 91 6.62 -16.91 -20.07
N ILE A 92 7.41 -16.85 -19.00
CA ILE A 92 7.34 -17.82 -17.89
C ILE A 92 6.00 -17.71 -17.17
N ALA A 93 5.53 -16.49 -16.89
CA ALA A 93 4.22 -16.27 -16.27
C ALA A 93 3.08 -16.81 -17.14
N ALA A 94 3.12 -16.57 -18.45
CA ALA A 94 2.14 -17.13 -19.38
C ALA A 94 2.16 -18.67 -19.40
N LEU A 95 3.35 -19.29 -19.37
CA LEU A 95 3.48 -20.75 -19.30
C LEU A 95 2.94 -21.30 -17.98
N LEU A 96 3.27 -20.68 -16.84
CA LEU A 96 2.74 -21.08 -15.53
C LEU A 96 1.22 -21.00 -15.48
N ALA A 97 0.63 -19.96 -16.08
CA ALA A 97 -0.82 -19.78 -16.12
C ALA A 97 -1.56 -20.90 -16.87
N THR A 98 -0.88 -21.69 -17.71
CA THR A 98 -1.47 -22.87 -18.37
C THR A 98 -1.59 -24.09 -17.46
N LEU A 99 -0.91 -24.09 -16.31
CA LEU A 99 -0.93 -25.18 -15.34
C LEU A 99 -2.06 -24.98 -14.32
N PRO A 100 -2.61 -26.06 -13.74
CA PRO A 100 -3.50 -25.95 -12.58
C PRO A 100 -2.76 -25.36 -11.37
N PRO A 101 -3.47 -24.69 -10.44
CA PRO A 101 -2.85 -23.92 -9.35
C PRO A 101 -1.94 -24.77 -8.47
N GLU A 102 -2.28 -26.04 -8.23
CA GLU A 102 -1.45 -26.96 -7.44
C GLU A 102 -0.10 -27.25 -8.12
N ALA A 103 -0.08 -27.28 -9.45
CA ALA A 103 1.16 -27.48 -10.22
C ALA A 103 1.98 -26.18 -10.31
N GLN A 104 1.33 -25.01 -10.33
CA GLN A 104 2.00 -23.73 -10.24
C GLN A 104 2.76 -23.61 -8.91
N ASP A 105 2.10 -23.94 -7.80
CA ASP A 105 2.71 -23.93 -6.46
C ASP A 105 3.92 -24.86 -6.35
N GLU A 106 3.87 -26.03 -6.97
CA GLU A 106 4.99 -26.96 -7.01
C GLU A 106 6.18 -26.42 -7.84
N VAL A 107 5.92 -25.75 -8.97
CA VAL A 107 6.99 -25.10 -9.75
C VAL A 107 7.62 -23.95 -8.95
N LEU A 108 6.81 -23.10 -8.32
CA LEU A 108 7.30 -22.02 -7.47
C LEU A 108 8.12 -22.54 -6.28
N ARG A 109 7.67 -23.63 -5.65
CA ARG A 109 8.41 -24.32 -4.58
C ARG A 109 9.78 -24.81 -5.04
N ARG A 110 9.89 -25.33 -6.27
CA ARG A 110 11.17 -25.79 -6.84
C ARG A 110 12.11 -24.65 -7.17
N VAL A 111 11.60 -23.56 -7.74
CA VAL A 111 12.38 -22.37 -8.08
C VAL A 111 12.93 -21.69 -6.81
N ASN A 112 12.16 -21.66 -5.73
CA ASN A 112 12.58 -21.11 -4.45
C ASN A 112 13.54 -22.01 -3.65
N ARG A 113 13.91 -23.20 -4.16
CA ARG A 113 14.84 -24.09 -3.48
C ARG A 113 16.29 -23.70 -3.80
N PRO A 114 17.11 -23.26 -2.84
CA PRO A 114 18.51 -22.95 -3.11
C PRO A 114 19.28 -24.27 -3.36
N GLY A 115 19.87 -24.45 -4.55
CA GLY A 115 20.81 -25.57 -4.76
C GLY A 115 21.02 -26.16 -6.18
N LEU A 116 20.60 -25.54 -7.28
CA LEU A 116 20.86 -26.09 -8.64
C LEU A 116 21.67 -25.13 -9.54
N THR A 117 22.61 -24.38 -8.97
CA THR A 117 23.59 -23.64 -9.77
C THR A 117 24.72 -24.58 -10.19
N ARG A 118 24.64 -25.08 -11.45
CA ARG A 118 25.72 -25.58 -12.33
C ARG A 118 26.89 -26.33 -11.67
N ASP A 119 26.89 -27.66 -11.78
CA ASP A 119 28.09 -28.50 -11.60
C ASP A 119 28.16 -29.67 -12.60
N GLN A 120 27.67 -29.47 -13.84
CA GLN A 120 27.67 -30.51 -14.87
C GLN A 120 27.87 -29.88 -16.26
N GLU A 121 29.12 -29.92 -16.76
CA GLU A 121 29.61 -29.97 -18.17
C GLU A 121 31.11 -29.57 -18.12
N GLY A 122 32.11 -30.45 -18.01
CA GLY A 122 32.66 -31.42 -18.99
C GLY A 122 33.85 -30.78 -19.78
N PRO A 123 34.82 -31.47 -20.43
CA PRO A 123 35.13 -32.91 -20.57
C PRO A 123 36.62 -33.27 -20.25
N GLY A 124 36.97 -34.57 -20.36
CA GLY A 124 38.29 -35.11 -19.99
C GLY A 124 39.47 -34.69 -20.88
N GLU A 125 40.65 -34.63 -20.27
CA GLU A 125 41.92 -34.68 -21.00
C GLU A 125 42.86 -35.73 -20.38
N ARG A 126 43.07 -36.79 -21.15
CA ARG A 126 44.13 -37.78 -20.95
C ARG A 126 45.47 -37.05 -21.07
N ARG A 127 46.36 -37.17 -20.08
CA ARG A 127 47.81 -37.13 -20.33
C ARG A 127 48.55 -38.20 -19.56
N ARG A 128 49.16 -39.08 -20.34
CA ARG A 128 50.33 -39.88 -19.97
C ARG A 128 51.49 -38.94 -19.63
N ALA A 129 52.24 -39.27 -18.59
CA ALA A 129 53.70 -39.08 -18.40
C ALA A 129 53.95 -39.27 -16.89
N GLY A 130 54.87 -40.09 -16.41
CA GLY A 130 55.86 -40.96 -17.03
C GLY A 130 56.35 -41.97 -15.98
#